data_AF-A0A7J4SFQ3-F1
#
_entry.id   AF-A0A7J4SFQ3-F1
#
_cell.length_a   1.000
_cell.length_b   1.000
_cell.length_c   1.000
_cell.angle_alpha   90.00
_cell.angle_beta   90.00
_cell.angle_gamma   90.00
#
_symmetry.space_group_name_H-M   'P 1'
#
loop_
_entity.id
_entity.type
_entity.pdbx_description
1 polymer ?
#
loop_
_entity_poly.entity_id
_entity_poly.type
_entity_poly.pdbx_seq_one_letter_code
_entity_poly.pdbx_strand_id
1 'polypeptide(L)'
;WRDNFWRPASWTKDGAIIERIDRQERTGATWRDLESSKVMSRMSEQIIAELINQDSSVGEFLDPTTWTMASVRLPYDHNGRNTIRIARIDGEWFALHHMAIDENSSIE
;
A
#
# COMPACT_ATOMS: atom_id res chain seq x y z
N TRP A 1 -12.80 5.94 -9.96
CA TRP A 1 -11.40 6.23 -9.56
C TRP A 1 -11.35 7.21 -8.41
N ARG A 2 -12.10 8.33 -8.46
CA ARG A 2 -12.24 9.28 -7.35
C ARG A 2 -12.60 8.56 -6.04
N ASP A 3 -12.06 9.08 -4.94
CA ASP A 3 -12.28 8.61 -3.56
C ASP A 3 -11.74 7.21 -3.23
N ASN A 4 -10.81 6.69 -4.04
CA ASN A 4 -10.15 5.41 -3.76
C ASN A 4 -8.64 5.57 -3.80
N PHE A 5 -7.94 4.73 -3.04
CA PHE A 5 -6.48 4.68 -3.09
C PHE A 5 -6.00 3.68 -4.14
N TRP A 6 -5.01 4.12 -4.91
CA TRP A 6 -4.45 3.39 -6.04
C TRP A 6 -2.93 3.40 -5.95
N ARG A 7 -2.31 2.33 -6.43
CA ARG A 7 -0.86 2.19 -6.52
C ARG A 7 -0.45 2.05 -7.99
N PRO A 8 0.51 2.86 -8.48
CA PRO A 8 1.09 2.67 -9.80
C PRO A 8 1.83 1.34 -9.89
N ALA A 9 1.41 0.47 -10.80
CA ALA A 9 2.05 -0.82 -11.09
C ALA A 9 3.12 -0.69 -12.17
N SER A 10 2.82 0.09 -13.21
CA SER A 10 3.75 0.39 -14.30
C SER A 10 3.37 1.68 -14.99
N TRP A 11 4.35 2.28 -15.67
CA TRP A 11 4.18 3.50 -16.46
C TRP A 11 4.10 3.14 -17.94
N THR A 12 3.26 3.86 -18.66
CA THR A 12 3.10 3.73 -20.12
C THR A 12 3.31 5.09 -20.77
N LYS A 13 3.31 5.13 -22.11
CA LYS A 13 3.40 6.40 -22.84
C LYS A 13 2.25 7.36 -22.52
N ASP A 14 1.06 6.82 -22.27
CA ASP A 14 -0.18 7.59 -22.18
C ASP A 14 -0.70 7.74 -20.73
N GLY A 15 0.00 7.15 -19.76
CA GLY A 15 -0.33 7.23 -18.34
C GLY A 15 0.28 6.11 -17.50
N ALA A 16 -0.53 5.50 -16.64
CA ALA A 16 -0.11 4.42 -15.75
C ALA A 16 -1.11 3.27 -15.73
N ILE A 17 -0.61 2.07 -15.46
CA ILE A 17 -1.43 0.97 -14.98
C ILE A 17 -1.44 1.04 -13.46
N ILE A 18 -2.63 1.08 -12.87
CA ILE A 18 -2.82 1.25 -11.43
C ILE A 18 -3.63 0.09 -10.86
N GLU A 19 -3.33 -0.25 -9.60
CA GLU A 19 -4.03 -1.28 -8.84
C GLU A 19 -4.64 -0.69 -7.58
N ARG A 20 -5.85 -1.13 -7.24
CA ARG A 20 -6.60 -0.62 -6.11
C ARG A 20 -6.15 -1.28 -4.81
N ILE A 21 -6.10 -0.52 -3.72
CA ILE A 21 -5.58 -1.03 -2.45
C ILE A 21 -6.58 -1.98 -1.74
N ASP A 22 -7.88 -1.69 -1.77
CA ASP A 22 -8.89 -2.42 -0.96
C ASP A 22 -9.41 -3.70 -1.63
N ARG A 23 -9.13 -3.94 -2.92
CA ARG A 23 -9.62 -5.11 -3.67
C ARG A 23 -8.77 -5.40 -4.90
N GLN A 24 -8.92 -6.62 -5.42
CA GLN A 24 -8.32 -7.01 -6.70
C GLN A 24 -8.98 -6.29 -7.88
N GLU A 25 -8.50 -5.10 -8.18
CA GLU A 25 -8.94 -4.26 -9.29
C GLU A 25 -7.72 -3.59 -9.92
N ARG A 26 -7.59 -3.74 -11.25
CA ARG A 26 -6.48 -3.20 -12.04
C ARG A 26 -7.02 -2.48 -13.26
N THR A 27 -6.56 -1.25 -13.50
CA THR A 27 -7.05 -0.42 -14.61
C THR A 27 -5.97 0.55 -15.11
N GLY A 28 -6.23 1.22 -16.23
CA GLY A 28 -5.41 2.31 -16.73
C GLY A 28 -5.88 3.66 -16.22
N ALA A 29 -4.94 4.56 -15.96
CA ALA A 29 -5.18 5.98 -15.72
C ALA A 29 -4.33 6.79 -16.70
N THR A 30 -4.95 7.72 -17.43
CA THR A 30 -4.24 8.59 -18.37
C THR A 30 -3.48 9.69 -17.64
N TRP A 31 -2.51 10.34 -18.30
CA TRP A 31 -1.85 11.52 -17.72
C TRP A 31 -2.84 12.60 -17.26
N ARG A 32 -3.91 12.82 -18.02
CA ARG A 32 -4.98 13.77 -17.67
C ARG A 32 -5.74 13.35 -16.40
N ASP A 33 -5.95 12.05 -16.19
CA ASP A 33 -6.55 11.57 -14.94
C ASP A 33 -5.60 11.83 -13.75
N LEU A 34 -4.31 11.58 -13.96
CA LEU A 34 -3.25 11.72 -12.95
C LEU A 34 -2.92 13.18 -12.59
N GLU A 35 -3.13 14.14 -13.51
CA GLU A 35 -2.94 15.59 -13.23
C GLU A 35 -3.77 16.07 -12.02
N SER A 36 -4.94 15.47 -11.81
CA SER A 36 -5.82 15.82 -10.68
C SER A 36 -5.64 14.91 -9.46
N SER A 37 -4.68 13.99 -9.49
CA SER A 37 -4.43 13.02 -8.42
C SER A 37 -3.49 13.59 -7.35
N LYS A 38 -3.71 13.20 -6.10
CA LYS A 38 -2.84 13.56 -4.96
C LYS A 38 -1.98 12.37 -4.57
N VAL A 39 -0.68 12.61 -4.37
CA VAL A 39 0.21 11.62 -3.78
C VAL A 39 -0.09 11.51 -2.29
N MET A 40 -0.52 10.33 -1.86
CA MET A 40 -0.86 10.06 -0.45
C MET A 40 0.30 9.45 0.34
N SER A 41 1.19 8.71 -0.33
CA SER A 41 2.40 8.12 0.28
C SER A 41 3.41 7.77 -0.81
N ARG A 42 4.70 7.96 -0.51
CA ARG A 42 5.83 7.56 -1.35
C ARG A 42 6.37 6.18 -0.93
N MET A 43 6.99 5.45 -1.85
CA MET A 43 7.61 4.15 -1.50
C MET A 43 8.66 4.28 -0.39
N SER A 44 9.39 5.40 -0.32
CA SER A 44 10.38 5.68 0.72
C SER A 44 9.79 5.98 2.10
N GLU A 45 8.48 6.21 2.20
CA GLU A 45 7.76 6.45 3.47
C GLU A 45 7.04 5.17 3.95
N GLN A 46 6.98 4.14 3.11
CA GLN A 46 6.38 2.87 3.45
C GLN A 46 7.33 2.07 4.34
N ILE A 47 6.76 1.30 5.25
CA ILE A 47 7.53 0.45 6.14
C ILE A 47 7.10 -1.01 5.99
N ILE A 48 8.06 -1.91 6.13
CA ILE A 48 7.78 -3.33 6.33
C ILE A 48 7.72 -3.55 7.83
N ALA A 49 6.51 -3.75 8.35
CA ALA A 49 6.28 -4.05 9.76
C ALA A 49 6.21 -5.56 9.98
N GLU A 50 6.70 -6.01 11.13
CA GLU A 50 6.47 -7.36 11.63
C GLU A 50 5.16 -7.40 12.43
N LEU A 51 4.29 -8.35 12.08
CA LEU A 51 3.03 -8.61 12.76
C LEU A 51 3.31 -9.44 14.02
N ILE A 52 2.91 -8.90 15.17
CA ILE A 52 3.01 -9.56 16.48
C ILE A 52 1.86 -10.56 16.63
N ASN A 53 0.64 -10.15 16.28
CA ASN A 53 -0.55 -10.99 16.22
C ASN A 53 -1.30 -10.73 14.91
N GLN A 54 -2.11 -11.69 14.47
CA GLN A 54 -3.04 -11.48 13.37
C GLN A 54 -4.24 -12.44 13.46
N ASP A 55 -5.39 -11.98 12.97
CA ASP A 55 -6.53 -12.82 12.63
C ASP A 55 -6.75 -12.85 11.11
N SER A 56 -7.93 -13.26 10.65
CA SER A 56 -8.24 -13.32 9.21
C SER A 56 -8.43 -11.95 8.53
N SER A 57 -8.39 -10.84 9.27
CA SER A 57 -8.76 -9.51 8.80
C SER A 57 -7.90 -8.36 9.30
N VAL A 58 -7.25 -8.53 10.47
CA VAL A 58 -6.47 -7.50 11.15
C VAL A 58 -5.12 -8.06 11.58
N GLY A 59 -4.06 -7.27 11.37
CA GLY A 59 -2.74 -7.51 11.93
C GLY A 59 -2.39 -6.46 12.97
N GLU A 60 -1.74 -6.87 14.04
CA GLU A 60 -1.22 -5.99 15.09
C GLU A 60 0.30 -5.91 14.99
N PHE A 61 0.87 -4.72 15.15
CA PHE A 61 2.30 -4.47 15.06
C PHE A 61 2.71 -3.36 16.02
N LEU A 62 4.02 -3.21 16.23
CA LEU A 62 4.57 -2.11 17.01
C LEU A 62 4.80 -0.90 16.11
N ASP A 63 4.08 0.21 16.36
CA ASP A 63 4.27 1.45 15.60
C ASP A 63 5.67 2.03 15.89
N PRO A 64 6.56 2.16 14.90
CA PRO A 64 7.93 2.61 15.13
C PRO A 64 8.03 4.11 15.47
N THR A 65 6.96 4.88 15.27
CA THR A 65 6.92 6.32 15.58
C THR A 65 6.54 6.58 17.04
N THR A 66 5.69 5.73 17.62
CA THR A 66 5.17 5.90 18.98
C THR A 66 5.61 4.81 19.95
N TRP A 67 6.14 3.69 19.45
CA TRP A 67 6.49 2.49 20.22
C TRP A 67 5.30 1.90 20.99
N THR A 68 4.10 2.03 20.42
CA THR A 68 2.85 1.46 20.96
C THR A 68 2.26 0.44 20.00
N MET A 69 1.44 -0.47 20.53
CA MET A 69 0.68 -1.38 19.69
C MET A 69 -0.27 -0.59 18.77
N ALA A 70 -0.24 -0.93 17.50
CA ALA A 70 -1.16 -0.43 16.48
C ALA A 70 -1.74 -1.61 15.70
N SER A 71 -2.87 -1.39 15.03
CA SER A 71 -3.52 -2.37 14.19
C SER A 71 -3.71 -1.84 12.78
N VAL A 72 -3.75 -2.76 11.82
CA VAL A 72 -4.01 -2.46 10.42
C VAL A 72 -4.88 -3.54 9.81
N ARG A 73 -5.81 -3.16 8.93
CA ARG A 73 -6.58 -4.12 8.14
C ARG A 73 -5.64 -4.83 7.17
N LEU A 74 -5.69 -6.15 7.13
CA LEU A 74 -4.90 -6.96 6.18
C LEU A 74 -5.37 -6.69 4.74
N PRO A 75 -4.45 -6.68 3.75
CA PRO A 75 -4.81 -6.49 2.35
C PRO A 75 -5.57 -7.72 1.83
N TYR A 76 -6.29 -7.55 0.73
CA TYR A 76 -7.13 -8.62 0.17
C TYR A 76 -6.36 -9.86 -0.28
N ASP A 77 -5.06 -9.73 -0.56
CA ASP A 77 -4.15 -10.77 -1.01
C ASP A 77 -3.20 -11.26 0.10
N HIS A 78 -3.51 -10.93 1.36
CA HIS A 78 -2.70 -11.37 2.49
C HIS A 78 -2.55 -12.89 2.48
N ASN A 79 -1.31 -13.36 2.61
CA ASN A 79 -0.94 -14.76 2.42
C ASN A 79 -0.50 -15.45 3.72
N GLY A 80 -0.85 -14.87 4.88
CA GLY A 80 -0.51 -15.40 6.20
C GLY A 80 0.94 -15.18 6.63
N ARG A 81 1.73 -14.39 5.87
CA ARG A 81 3.06 -13.96 6.32
C ARG A 81 2.95 -13.06 7.55
N ASN A 82 4.01 -13.05 8.36
CA ASN A 82 4.11 -12.18 9.54
C ASN A 82 4.75 -10.82 9.20
N THR A 83 4.92 -10.48 7.92
CA THR A 83 5.41 -9.17 7.50
C THR A 83 4.38 -8.51 6.61
N ILE A 84 4.22 -7.20 6.78
CA ILE A 84 3.23 -6.42 6.05
C ILE A 84 3.82 -5.07 5.64
N ARG A 85 3.57 -4.69 4.39
CA ARG A 85 3.94 -3.36 3.90
C ARG A 85 2.82 -2.39 4.25
N ILE A 86 3.14 -1.33 4.98
CA ILE A 86 2.14 -0.34 5.41
C ILE A 86 2.59 1.08 5.07
N ALA A 87 1.61 1.96 4.92
CA ALA A 87 1.78 3.39 4.71
C ALA A 87 0.94 4.17 5.73
N ARG A 88 1.43 5.35 6.14
CA ARG A 88 0.65 6.31 6.93
C ARG A 88 -0.06 7.28 5.98
N ILE A 89 -1.39 7.28 5.97
CA ILE A 89 -2.20 8.17 5.13
C ILE A 89 -3.15 8.92 6.07
N ASP A 90 -3.07 10.26 6.06
CA ASP A 90 -3.91 11.14 6.89
C ASP A 90 -3.96 10.74 8.39
N GLY A 91 -2.84 10.24 8.92
CA GLY A 91 -2.71 9.85 10.32
C GLY A 91 -3.14 8.42 10.64
N GLU A 92 -3.61 7.66 9.66
CA GLU A 92 -4.01 6.25 9.81
C GLU A 92 -3.05 5.30 9.10
N TRP A 93 -2.98 4.05 9.59
CA TRP A 93 -2.19 3.00 8.98
C TRP A 93 -3.01 2.25 7.92
N PHE A 94 -2.45 2.10 6.73
CA PHE A 94 -3.01 1.31 5.64
C PHE A 94 -2.04 0.23 5.23
N ALA A 95 -2.52 -1.02 5.15
CA ALA A 95 -1.76 -2.08 4.52
C ALA A 95 -1.87 -2.00 3.00
N LEU A 96 -0.75 -2.28 2.34
CA LEU A 96 -0.64 -2.32 0.90
C LEU A 96 -0.62 -3.78 0.46
N HIS A 97 -1.38 -4.09 -0.60
CA HIS A 97 -1.35 -5.40 -1.24
C HIS A 97 0.05 -5.71 -1.81
N HIS A 98 0.35 -6.94 -2.18
CA HIS A 98 1.63 -7.24 -2.81
C HIS A 98 1.63 -6.74 -4.27
N MET A 99 2.72 -6.09 -4.67
CA MET A 99 2.99 -5.76 -6.07
C MET A 99 4.41 -6.15 -6.44
N ALA A 100 4.63 -6.59 -7.67
CA ALA A 100 5.97 -6.96 -8.15
C ALA A 100 7.01 -5.83 -8.00
N ILE A 101 6.58 -4.56 -8.06
CA ILE A 101 7.46 -3.40 -7.88
C ILE A 101 8.05 -3.31 -6.46
N ASP A 102 7.41 -3.92 -5.46
CA ASP A 102 7.87 -3.91 -4.07
C ASP A 102 9.13 -4.75 -3.85
N GLU A 103 9.42 -5.70 -4.76
CA GLU A 103 10.58 -6.58 -4.70
C GLU A 103 11.85 -5.87 -5.24
N ASN A 104 11.66 -4.89 -6.12
CA ASN A 104 12.74 -4.18 -6.80
C ASN A 104 13.35 -3.03 -5.99
N SER A 105 12.85 -2.75 -4.78
CA SER A 105 13.36 -1.65 -3.93
C SER A 105 14.71 -1.96 -3.25
N SER A 106 15.39 -3.04 -3.66
CA SER A 106 16.69 -3.48 -3.13
C SER A 106 17.89 -2.87 -3.86
N ILE A 107 17.69 -1.86 -4.70
CA ILE A 107 18.75 -1.21 -5.48
C ILE A 107 18.93 0.20 -4.93
N GLU A 108 19.83 0.33 -3.95
CA GLU A 108 20.57 1.56 -3.66
C GLU A 108 21.71 1.74 -4.67
#